data_AF-A0A9E4BLF5-F1
#
_entry.id   AF-A0A9E4BLF5-F1
#
_cell.length_a   1.000
_cell.length_b   1.000
_cell.length_c   1.000
_cell.angle_alpha   90.00
_cell.angle_beta   90.00
_cell.angle_gamma   90.00
#
_symmetry.space_group_name_H-M   'P 1'
#
loop_
_entity.id
_entity.type
_entity.pdbx_description
1 polymer ?
#
loop_
_entity_poly.entity_id
_entity_poly.type
_entity_poly.pdbx_seq_one_letter_code
_entity_poly.pdbx_strand_id
1 'polypeptide(L)'
;MAIDKDLRVTLERGIPFNYSSTRSYIPPGLDSGAISWEPQDTLGTLENKALFTQGFYNEMRYFCDCVLEDRMAEVGSLAFALSVMKVYEAALMSRGRRVAIPK
;
A
#
# COMPACT_ATOMS: atom_id res chain seq x y z
N MET A 1 -5.04 28.82 1.20
CA MET A 1 -3.96 28.17 1.96
C MET A 1 -4.43 28.02 3.38
N ALA A 2 -4.37 26.81 3.93
CA ALA A 2 -4.75 26.52 5.31
C ALA A 2 -3.55 25.91 6.04
N ILE A 3 -3.38 26.28 7.31
CA ILE A 3 -2.38 25.70 8.22
C ILE A 3 -3.18 24.83 9.19
N ASP A 4 -2.84 23.55 9.27
CA ASP A 4 -3.45 22.58 10.20
C ASP A 4 -2.38 22.07 11.17
N LYS A 5 -2.73 21.98 12.46
CA LYS A 5 -1.88 21.48 13.55
C LYS A 5 -0.46 22.06 13.59
N ASP A 6 -0.29 23.34 13.27
CA ASP A 6 0.98 24.11 13.26
C ASP A 6 2.14 23.53 12.41
N LEU A 7 1.97 22.37 11.79
CA LEU A 7 3.01 21.63 11.07
C LEU A 7 2.61 21.30 9.63
N ARG A 8 1.32 21.34 9.29
CA ARG A 8 0.86 21.01 7.93
C ARG A 8 0.41 22.28 7.21
N VAL A 9 0.99 22.54 6.04
CA VAL A 9 0.56 23.60 5.12
C VAL A 9 -0.15 22.95 3.94
N THR A 10 -1.40 23.33 3.69
CA THR A 10 -2.17 22.84 2.54
C THR A 10 -2.55 24.00 1.62
N LEU A 11 -2.21 23.87 0.34
CA LEU A 11 -2.61 24.79 -0.71
C LEU A 11 -3.61 24.12 -1.64
N GLU A 12 -4.87 24.53 -1.53
CA GLU A 12 -5.97 24.14 -2.40
C GLU A 12 -5.94 24.94 -3.70
N ARG A 13 -5.74 24.28 -4.84
CA ARG A 13 -5.71 24.92 -6.18
C ARG A 13 -6.92 24.59 -7.05
N GLY A 14 -7.90 23.88 -6.49
CA GLY A 14 -9.08 23.40 -7.20
C GLY A 14 -8.76 22.23 -8.15
N ILE A 15 -9.78 21.48 -8.54
CA ILE A 15 -9.65 20.36 -9.47
C ILE A 15 -10.31 20.71 -10.81
N PRO A 16 -9.66 20.42 -11.97
CA PRO A 16 -10.29 20.53 -13.28
C PRO A 16 -11.27 19.37 -13.44
N PHE A 17 -12.39 19.45 -12.71
CA PHE A 17 -13.35 18.38 -12.57
C PHE A 17 -14.58 18.65 -13.43
N ASN A 18 -14.85 17.74 -14.36
CA ASN A 18 -16.08 17.72 -15.13
C ASN A 18 -16.86 16.46 -14.76
N TYR A 19 -17.99 16.65 -14.07
CA TYR A 19 -18.85 15.58 -13.55
C TYR A 19 -19.27 14.56 -14.63
N SER A 20 -19.34 14.98 -15.89
CA SER A 20 -19.77 14.13 -17.01
C SER A 20 -18.68 13.26 -17.65
N SER A 21 -17.40 13.59 -17.45
CA SER A 21 -16.30 12.98 -18.24
C SER A 21 -15.05 12.63 -17.45
N THR A 22 -14.89 13.15 -16.22
CA THR A 22 -13.71 12.87 -15.40
C THR A 22 -13.84 11.50 -14.71
N ARG A 23 -12.97 10.56 -15.08
CA ARG A 23 -12.89 9.20 -14.47
C ARG A 23 -11.75 9.04 -13.44
N SER A 24 -10.86 10.02 -13.36
CA SER A 24 -9.73 10.04 -12.43
C SER A 24 -9.87 11.23 -11.49
N TYR A 25 -9.79 10.96 -10.19
CA TYR A 25 -9.76 12.01 -9.15
C TYR A 25 -8.37 12.64 -9.00
N ILE A 26 -7.37 12.09 -9.68
CA ILE A 26 -6.00 12.62 -9.69
C ILE A 26 -5.75 13.26 -11.05
N PRO A 27 -5.70 14.60 -11.13
CA PRO A 27 -5.36 15.30 -12.36
C PRO A 27 -3.87 15.13 -12.70
N PRO A 28 -3.48 15.20 -13.98
CA PRO A 28 -2.07 15.15 -14.37
C PRO A 28 -1.32 16.40 -13.89
N GLY A 29 -0.07 16.23 -13.47
CA GLY A 29 0.80 17.32 -13.02
C GLY A 29 0.56 17.76 -11.57
N LEU A 30 1.05 18.95 -11.23
CA LEU A 30 0.98 19.53 -9.88
C LEU A 30 0.22 20.87 -9.85
N ASP A 31 -0.37 21.26 -10.97
CA ASP A 31 -1.03 22.57 -11.13
C ASP A 31 -2.47 22.59 -10.60
N SER A 32 -3.00 21.44 -10.18
CA SER A 32 -4.34 21.30 -9.63
C SER A 32 -4.39 20.31 -8.46
N GLY A 33 -5.49 20.32 -7.71
CA GLY A 33 -5.67 19.56 -6.48
C GLY A 33 -5.15 20.28 -5.23
N ALA A 34 -5.12 19.54 -4.12
CA ALA A 34 -4.52 19.98 -2.87
C ALA A 34 -3.05 19.56 -2.83
N ILE A 35 -2.14 20.48 -2.57
CA ILE A 35 -0.76 20.14 -2.22
C ILE A 35 -0.56 20.41 -0.74
N SER A 36 -0.22 19.34 -0.01
CA SER A 36 0.07 19.38 1.41
C SER A 36 1.56 19.14 1.66
N TRP A 37 2.18 20.01 2.45
CA TRP A 37 3.52 19.82 2.98
C TRP A 37 3.43 19.61 4.48
N GLU A 38 4.14 18.61 4.98
CA GLU A 38 4.26 18.30 6.39
C GLU A 38 5.71 17.87 6.67
N PRO A 39 6.37 18.43 7.70
CA PRO A 39 7.68 17.98 8.11
C PRO A 39 7.57 16.56 8.68
N GLN A 40 8.41 15.67 8.17
CA GLN A 40 8.49 14.30 8.68
C GLN A 40 9.45 14.30 9.88
N ASP A 41 8.91 14.53 11.07
CA ASP A 41 9.69 14.66 12.31
C ASP A 41 10.18 13.31 12.88
N THR A 42 9.76 12.20 12.27
CA THR A 42 10.22 10.86 12.63
C THR A 42 11.12 10.29 11.56
N LEU A 43 12.35 9.94 11.95
CA LEU A 43 13.27 9.14 11.16
C LEU A 43 12.57 7.83 10.82
N GLY A 44 12.10 7.68 9.57
CA GLY A 44 11.33 6.53 9.08
C GLY A 44 12.19 5.28 8.93
N THR A 45 12.86 4.86 10.00
CA THR A 45 13.60 3.60 10.08
C THR A 45 12.61 2.43 10.05
N LEU A 46 13.09 1.23 9.69
CA LEU A 46 12.23 0.07 9.44
C LEU A 46 11.35 -0.24 10.66
N GLU A 47 11.90 -0.04 11.86
CA GLU A 47 11.31 -0.34 13.16
C GLU A 47 10.11 0.56 13.49
N ASN A 48 10.11 1.80 12.96
CA ASN A 48 9.07 2.81 13.21
C ASN A 48 8.03 2.91 12.10
N LYS A 49 8.18 2.15 11.01
CA LYS A 49 7.14 2.07 9.99
C LYS A 49 5.97 1.24 10.51
N ALA A 50 4.75 1.76 10.36
CA ALA A 50 3.52 1.04 10.70
C ALA A 50 3.46 -0.37 10.06
N LEU A 51 4.09 -0.56 8.90
CA LEU A 51 4.26 -1.87 8.25
C LEU A 51 5.01 -2.91 9.11
N PHE A 52 5.99 -2.48 9.91
CA PHE A 52 6.76 -3.36 10.80
C PHE A 52 5.98 -3.70 12.08
N THR A 53 5.28 -2.72 12.64
CA THR A 53 4.46 -2.89 13.86
C THR A 53 3.12 -3.58 13.60
N GLN A 54 2.52 -3.45 12.41
CA GLN A 54 1.18 -3.99 12.13
C GLN A 54 1.14 -5.46 11.69
N GLY A 55 2.26 -6.10 11.37
CA GLY A 55 2.22 -7.49 10.84
C GLY A 55 3.45 -8.33 11.15
N PHE A 56 4.65 -7.79 10.94
CA PHE A 56 5.89 -8.58 10.94
C PHE A 56 6.16 -9.30 12.27
N TYR A 57 5.98 -8.62 13.41
CA TYR A 57 6.20 -9.25 14.72
C TYR A 57 5.27 -10.45 14.93
N ASN A 58 3.97 -10.28 14.63
CA ASN A 58 2.97 -11.33 14.83
C ASN A 58 3.20 -12.51 13.87
N GLU A 59 3.58 -12.24 12.64
CA GLU A 59 3.91 -13.27 11.64
C GLU A 59 5.17 -14.07 12.04
N MET A 60 6.24 -13.39 12.46
CA MET A 60 7.44 -14.06 12.93
C MET A 60 7.19 -14.87 14.20
N ARG A 61 6.44 -14.30 15.16
CA ARG A 61 6.07 -15.00 16.38
C ARG A 61 5.26 -16.26 16.06
N TYR A 62 4.25 -16.18 15.20
CA TYR A 62 3.46 -17.33 14.77
C TYR A 62 4.33 -18.44 14.17
N PHE A 63 5.28 -18.08 13.30
CA PHE A 63 6.20 -19.05 12.71
C PHE A 63 7.06 -19.73 13.79
N CYS A 64 7.64 -18.96 14.70
CA CYS A 64 8.43 -19.51 15.81
C CYS A 64 7.61 -20.43 16.71
N ASP A 65 6.38 -20.04 17.07
CA ASP A 65 5.49 -20.85 17.89
C ASP A 65 5.17 -22.19 17.20
N CYS A 66 4.88 -22.18 15.89
CA CYS A 66 4.68 -23.41 15.11
C CYS A 66 5.89 -24.35 15.15
N VAL A 67 7.11 -23.80 15.03
CA VAL A 67 8.35 -24.60 15.08
C VAL A 67 8.58 -25.19 16.48
N LEU A 68 8.35 -24.40 17.54
CA LEU A 68 8.54 -24.85 18.92
C LEU A 68 7.51 -25.90 19.35
N GLU A 69 6.29 -25.84 18.80
CA GLU A 69 5.19 -26.77 19.09
C GLU A 69 5.19 -28.02 18.19
N ASP A 70 6.16 -28.16 17.27
CA ASP A 70 6.18 -29.19 16.23
C ASP A 70 4.87 -29.25 15.41
N ARG A 71 4.34 -28.07 15.10
CA ARG A 71 3.07 -27.88 14.38
C ARG A 71 3.32 -27.29 13.01
N MET A 72 2.60 -27.78 12.01
CA MET A 72 2.66 -27.21 10.66
C MET A 72 2.05 -25.80 10.64
N ALA A 73 2.76 -24.84 10.04
CA ALA A 73 2.23 -23.50 9.80
C ALA A 73 1.16 -23.53 8.70
N GLU A 74 -0.03 -23.02 9.02
CA GLU A 74 -1.20 -22.96 8.13
C GLU A 74 -1.24 -21.64 7.34
N VAL A 75 -0.60 -20.60 7.86
CA VAL A 75 -0.52 -19.26 7.27
C VAL A 75 0.89 -19.01 6.73
N GLY A 76 1.00 -18.31 5.60
CA GLY A 76 2.30 -17.96 5.01
C GLY A 76 3.03 -19.11 4.32
N SER A 77 2.31 -20.15 3.90
CA SER A 77 2.91 -21.31 3.23
C SER A 77 3.50 -20.98 1.85
N LEU A 78 4.45 -21.80 1.39
CA LEU A 78 5.03 -21.68 0.06
C LEU A 78 3.99 -21.79 -1.06
N ALA A 79 2.96 -22.62 -0.87
CA ALA A 79 1.86 -22.77 -1.83
C ALA A 79 1.03 -21.47 -1.94
N PHE A 80 0.81 -20.79 -0.80
CA PHE A 80 0.15 -19.49 -0.78
C PHE A 80 1.01 -18.43 -1.48
N ALA A 81 2.31 -18.35 -1.15
CA ALA A 81 3.24 -17.41 -1.80
C ALA A 81 3.29 -17.59 -3.32
N LEU A 82 3.34 -18.85 -3.80
CA LEU A 82 3.26 -19.17 -5.22
C LEU A 82 1.95 -18.66 -5.86
N SER A 83 0.82 -18.82 -5.17
CA SER A 83 -0.48 -18.34 -5.66
C SER A 83 -0.50 -16.82 -5.81
N VAL A 84 0.09 -16.08 -4.87
CA VAL A 84 0.23 -14.62 -4.95
C VAL A 84 1.13 -14.22 -6.13
N MET A 85 2.25 -14.92 -6.34
CA MET A 85 3.16 -14.63 -7.46
C MET A 85 2.50 -14.86 -8.82
N LYS A 86 1.70 -15.93 -8.98
CA LYS A 86 0.91 -16.16 -10.21
C LYS A 86 -0.03 -14.97 -10.52
N VAL A 87 -0.65 -14.38 -9.50
CA VAL A 87 -1.51 -13.19 -9.67
C VAL A 87 -0.69 -11.97 -10.06
N TYR A 88 0.46 -11.76 -9.40
CA TYR A 88 1.36 -10.65 -9.70
C TYR A 88 1.86 -10.69 -11.15
N GLU A 89 2.33 -11.84 -11.62
CA GLU A 89 2.77 -12.05 -13.00
C GLU A 89 1.64 -11.81 -14.01
N ALA A 90 0.44 -12.34 -13.72
CA ALA A 90 -0.73 -12.12 -14.56
C ALA A 90 -1.10 -10.62 -14.65
N ALA A 91 -0.97 -9.87 -13.56
CA ALA A 91 -1.22 -8.42 -13.54
C ALA A 91 -0.19 -7.67 -14.41
N LEU A 92 1.09 -8.04 -14.37
CA LEU A 92 2.12 -7.46 -15.23
C LEU A 92 1.85 -7.74 -16.72
N MET A 93 1.39 -8.94 -17.06
CA MET A 93 1.09 -9.34 -18.43
C MET A 93 -0.26 -8.83 -18.96
N SER A 94 -1.16 -8.44 -18.06
CA SER A 94 -2.56 -8.12 -18.37
C SER A 94 -2.72 -7.02 -19.41
N ARG A 95 -1.91 -5.95 -19.36
CA ARG A 95 -2.10 -4.73 -20.18
C ARG A 95 -3.58 -4.24 -20.17
N GLY A 96 -4.25 -4.36 -19.02
CA GLY A 96 -5.66 -4.01 -18.85
C GLY A 96 -6.67 -5.06 -19.36
N ARG A 97 -6.22 -6.24 -19.78
CA ARG A 97 -7.06 -7.35 -20.25
C ARG A 97 -7.11 -8.48 -19.23
N ARG A 98 -8.20 -9.25 -19.21
CA ARG A 98 -8.33 -10.41 -18.32
C ARG A 98 -7.30 -11.48 -18.69
N VAL A 99 -6.56 -11.98 -17.70
CA VAL A 99 -5.61 -13.11 -17.83
C VAL A 99 -6.12 -14.25 -16.95
N ALA A 100 -6.17 -15.46 -17.50
CA ALA A 100 -6.54 -16.65 -16.75
C ALA A 100 -5.33 -17.19 -15.97
N ILE A 101 -5.52 -17.51 -14.70
CA ILE A 101 -4.48 -18.09 -13.85
C ILE A 101 -4.76 -19.59 -13.71
N PRO A 102 -3.83 -20.47 -14.15
CA PRO A 102 -3.99 -21.91 -13.98
C PRO A 102 -3.91 -22.29 -12.49
N LYS A 103 -4.77 -23.21 -12.09
CA LYS A 103 -4.79 -23.78 -10.73
C LYS A 103 -3.43 -24.40 -10.40
#